data_AF-A0A0F9TBR0-F1
#
_entry.id   AF-A0A0F9TBR0-F1
#
_cell.length_a   1.000
_cell.length_b   1.000
_cell.length_c   1.000
_cell.angle_alpha   90.00
_cell.angle_beta   90.00
_cell.angle_gamma   90.00
#
_symmetry.space_group_name_H-M   'P 1'
#
loop_
_entity.id
_entity.type
_entity.pdbx_description
1 polymer ?
#
loop_
_entity_poly.entity_id
_entity_poly.type
_entity_poly.pdbx_seq_one_letter_code
_entity_poly.pdbx_strand_id
1 'polypeptide(L)' 'MEMVGALIGVVIAMVVGVALLPVIVNTIATLNTETTDASVISLAGLLPIILIAIVIMGAVAFVAGGLG' A
#
# COMPACT_ATOMS: atom_id res chain seq x y z
N MET A 1 15.93 -12.33 -19.85
CA MET A 1 14.92 -11.26 -19.95
C MET A 1 13.97 -11.24 -18.75
N GLU A 2 13.73 -12.39 -18.10
CA GLU A 2 12.86 -12.49 -16.90
C GLU A 2 13.35 -11.69 -15.69
N MET A 3 14.66 -11.71 -15.38
CA MET A 3 15.22 -10.91 -14.27
C MET A 3 14.99 -9.40 -14.44
N VAL A 4 15.02 -8.88 -15.68
CA VAL A 4 14.83 -7.45 -15.96
C VAL A 4 13.34 -7.08 -15.82
N GLY A 5 12.43 -7.93 -16.31
CA GLY A 5 10.99 -7.76 -16.11
C GLY A 5 10.60 -7.79 -14.63
N ALA A 6 11.23 -8.66 -13.85
CA ALA A 6 11.02 -8.73 -12.41
C ALA A 6 11.53 -7.46 -11.69
N LEU A 7 12.73 -7.00 -12.00
CA LEU A 7 13.27 -5.76 -11.45
C LEU A 7 12.37 -4.55 -11.76
N ILE A 8 11.84 -4.46 -12.97
CA ILE A 8 10.91 -3.38 -13.37
C ILE A 8 9.60 -3.49 -12.57
N GLY A 9 9.04 -4.70 -12.42
CA GLY A 9 7.82 -4.94 -11.64
C GLY A 9 7.96 -4.52 -10.17
N VAL A 10 9.10 -4.83 -9.54
CA VAL A 10 9.39 -4.43 -8.15
C VAL A 10 9.51 -2.91 -8.02
N VAL A 11 10.23 -2.26 -8.93
CA VAL A 11 10.40 -0.80 -8.91
C VAL A 11 9.04 -0.10 -9.09
N ILE A 12 8.19 -0.59 -10.00
CA ILE A 12 6.84 -0.03 -10.20
C ILE A 12 6.00 -0.21 -8.93
N ALA A 13 6.00 -1.41 -8.32
CA ALA A 13 5.25 -1.67 -7.09
C ALA A 13 5.68 -0.75 -5.94
N MET A 14 6.98 -0.52 -5.78
CA MET A 14 7.52 0.41 -4.77
C MET A 14 7.09 1.85 -5.05
N VAL A 15 7.20 2.32 -6.29
CA VAL A 15 6.82 3.70 -6.67
C VAL A 15 5.33 3.92 -6.48
N VAL A 16 4.48 2.98 -6.91
CA VAL A 16 3.02 3.06 -6.75
C VAL A 16 2.64 3.03 -5.26
N GLY A 17 3.24 2.13 -4.46
CA GLY A 17 3.00 2.06 -3.02
C GLY A 17 3.32 3.37 -2.30
N VAL A 18 4.45 4.00 -2.66
CA VAL A 18 4.86 5.28 -2.08
C VAL A 18 4.01 6.45 -2.59
N ALA A 19 3.58 6.42 -3.84
CA ALA A 19 2.70 7.46 -4.41
C ALA A 19 1.28 7.44 -3.82
N LEU A 20 0.79 6.27 -3.39
CA LEU A 20 -0.55 6.12 -2.80
C LEU A 20 -0.61 6.56 -1.33
N LEU A 21 0.51 6.55 -0.60
CA LEU A 21 0.59 7.02 0.79
C LEU A 21 -0.03 8.41 1.03
N PRO A 22 0.39 9.49 0.33
CA PRO A 22 -0.17 10.82 0.55
C PRO A 22 -1.66 10.92 0.19
N VAL A 23 -2.13 10.14 -0.78
CA VAL A 23 -3.55 10.09 -1.15
C VAL A 23 -4.37 9.53 0.02
N ILE A 24 -3.93 8.41 0.60
CA ILE A 24 -4.63 7.75 1.71
C ILE A 24 -4.62 8.65 2.96
N VAL A 25 -3.47 9.25 3.29
CA VAL A 25 -3.34 10.16 4.43
C VAL A 25 -4.27 11.37 4.27
N ASN A 26 -4.35 11.95 3.07
CA ASN A 26 -5.27 13.05 2.78
C ASN A 26 -6.74 12.61 2.90
N THR A 27 -7.10 11.43 2.39
CA THR A 27 -8.46 10.89 2.53
C THR A 27 -8.85 10.71 4.00
N ILE A 28 -7.93 10.22 4.85
CA ILE A 28 -8.17 10.09 6.29
C ILE A 28 -8.28 11.45 6.96
N ALA A 29 -7.43 12.40 6.58
CA ALA A 29 -7.47 13.77 7.13
C ALA A 29 -8.77 14.51 6.76
N THR A 30 -9.43 14.13 5.66
CA THR A 30 -10.75 14.67 5.28
C THR A 30 -11.94 13.95 5.90
N LEU A 31 -11.74 12.88 6.67
CA LEU A 31 -12.83 12.23 7.40
C LEU A 31 -13.34 13.18 8.48
N ASN A 32 -14.63 13.51 8.42
CA ASN A 32 -15.28 14.32 9.44
C ASN A 32 -15.45 13.49 10.71
N THR A 33 -14.63 13.79 11.73
CA THR A 33 -14.60 13.08 13.01
C THR A 33 -15.81 13.38 13.91
N GLU A 34 -16.67 14.33 13.54
CA GLU A 34 -17.86 14.70 14.31
C GLU A 34 -19.09 13.86 13.95
N THR A 35 -19.15 13.34 12.72
CA THR A 35 -20.30 12.57 12.21
C THR A 35 -19.99 11.09 11.98
N THR A 36 -18.72 10.70 12.13
CA THR A 36 -18.24 9.35 11.84
C THR A 36 -18.05 8.56 13.14
N ASP A 37 -18.62 7.36 13.21
CA ASP A 37 -18.46 6.48 14.37
C ASP A 37 -16.98 6.19 14.67
N ALA A 38 -16.63 6.14 15.96
CA ALA A 38 -15.25 5.96 16.43
C ALA A 38 -14.58 4.67 15.91
N SER A 39 -15.37 3.62 15.65
CA SER A 39 -14.91 2.37 15.05
C SER A 39 -14.44 2.55 13.59
N VAL A 40 -15.11 3.41 12.82
CA VAL A 40 -14.77 3.72 11.43
C VAL A 40 -13.52 4.61 11.36
N ILE A 41 -13.37 5.55 12.29
CA ILE A 41 -12.16 6.38 12.43
C ILE A 41 -10.95 5.51 12.78
N SER A 42 -11.10 4.58 13.73
CA SER A 42 -10.03 3.64 14.10
C SER A 42 -9.63 2.72 12.95
N LEU A 43 -10.58 2.26 12.14
CA LEU A 43 -10.30 1.43 10.98
C LEU A 43 -9.61 2.23 9.86
N ALA A 44 -10.05 3.48 9.64
CA ALA A 44 -9.45 4.39 8.68
C ALA A 44 -7.98 4.70 9.02
N GLY A 45 -7.64 4.86 10.30
CA GLY A 45 -6.25 5.05 10.74
C GLY A 45 -5.34 3.84 10.51
N LEU A 46 -5.90 2.62 10.45
CA LEU A 46 -5.15 1.38 10.19
C LEU A 46 -5.03 1.06 8.69
N LEU A 47 -5.90 1.62 7.86
CA LEU A 47 -5.93 1.38 6.40
C LEU A 47 -4.59 1.64 5.68
N PRO A 48 -3.83 2.72 5.97
CA PRO A 48 -2.53 2.95 5.35
C PRO A 48 -1.55 1.84 5.69
N ILE A 49 -1.55 1.40 6.96
CA ILE A 49 -0.66 0.37 7.47
C ILE A 49 -0.97 -0.98 6.80
N ILE A 50 -2.27 -1.32 6.68
CA ILE A 50 -2.73 -2.54 6.02
C ILE A 50 -2.34 -2.52 4.53
N LEU A 51 -2.51 -1.40 3.83
CA LEU A 51 -2.15 -1.26 2.42
C LEU A 51 -0.64 -1.37 2.20
N ILE A 52 0.18 -0.75 3.05
CA ILE A 52 1.64 -0.89 3.01
C ILE A 52 2.03 -2.36 3.22
N ALA A 53 1.42 -3.04 4.20
CA ALA A 53 1.69 -4.45 4.46
C ALA A 53 1.35 -5.35 3.25
N ILE A 54 0.23 -5.08 2.57
CA ILE A 54 -0.16 -5.81 1.35
C ILE A 54 0.84 -5.55 0.20
N VAL A 55 1.26 -4.30 -0.01
CA VAL A 55 2.25 -3.97 -1.05
C VAL A 55 3.59 -4.64 -0.78
N ILE A 56 4.05 -4.64 0.47
CA ILE A 56 5.30 -5.31 0.87
C ILE A 56 5.17 -6.82 0.66
N MET A 57 4.07 -7.45 1.11
CA MET A 57 3.87 -8.89 0.89
C MET A 57 3.79 -9.25 -0.59
N GLY A 58 3.11 -8.44 -1.41
CA GLY A 58 3.03 -8.64 -2.85
C GLY A 58 4.40 -8.51 -3.53
N ALA A 59 5.19 -7.51 -3.14
CA ALA A 59 6.56 -7.35 -3.62
C ALA A 59 7.46 -8.53 -3.22
N VAL A 60 7.37 -9.00 -1.97
CA VAL A 60 8.13 -10.15 -1.46
C VAL A 60 7.73 -11.44 -2.17
N ALA A 61 6.42 -11.71 -2.33
CA ALA A 61 5.92 -12.89 -3.04
C ALA A 61 6.34 -12.91 -4.50
N PHE A 62 6.37 -11.74 -5.16
CA PHE A 62 6.84 -11.61 -6.54
C PHE A 62 8.35 -11.87 -6.67
N VAL A 63 9.18 -11.36 -5.75
CA VAL A 63 10.61 -11.68 -5.71
C VAL A 63 10.86 -13.17 -5.42
N ALA A 64 10.08 -13.76 -4.51
CA ALA A 64 10.18 -15.16 -4.16
C ALA A 64 9.72 -16.11 -5.30
N GLY A 65 8.70 -15.72 -6.07
CA GLY A 65 8.18 -16.48 -7.21
C GLY A 65 8.91 -16.23 -8.53
N GLY A 66 9.61 -15.10 -8.69
CA GLY A 66 10.33 -14.72 -9.92
C GLY A 66 11.77 -15.23 -10.01
N LEU A 67 12.26 -15.97 -9.01
CA LEU A 67 13.58 -16.62 -8.99
C LEU A 67 13.50 -18.15 -9.19
N GLY A 68 12.30 -18.69 -9.43
CA GLY A 68 12.04 -20.11 -9.68
C GLY A 68 11.92 -20.43 -11.17
#